data_AF-A0A1Q6HHT3-F1
#
_entry.id   AF-A0A1Q6HHT3-F1
#
_cell.length_a   1.000
_cell.length_b   1.000
_cell.length_c   1.000
_cell.angle_alpha   90.00
_cell.angle_beta   90.00
_cell.angle_gamma   90.00
#
_symmetry.space_group_name_H-M   'P 1'
#
loop_
_entity.id
_entity.type
_entity.pdbx_description
1 polymer ?
#
loop_
_entity_poly.entity_id
_entity_poly.type
_entity_poly.pdbx_seq_one_letter_code
_entity_poly.pdbx_strand_id
1 'polypeptide(L)'
;MMDYNTQRKKLILPEYGRCIQQMVDYAKTIGDRAERQNCANTIIALMANMQEQRTDPDELRNKLWNHLAAMADYELDIDYPVEIVHHEEAKDKRERLPYPQHKIEKRHYGYIVESLIRKLSEIEDEDERVELAGLVANQMKRSLASWNRDALDDDKILEDLARATDGKVDLKADNFDFIPDNSLFGNVQQAKKKKRK
;
A
#
# COMPACT_ATOMS: atom_id res chain seq x y z
N MET A 1 -19.94 -29.19 -29.24
CA MET A 1 -18.61 -28.97 -28.64
C MET A 1 -18.81 -28.10 -27.41
N MET A 2 -18.29 -28.48 -26.24
CA MET A 2 -18.49 -27.73 -24.99
C MET A 2 -17.64 -26.45 -25.01
N ASP A 3 -18.27 -25.31 -24.73
CA ASP A 3 -17.65 -23.99 -24.84
C ASP A 3 -17.02 -23.55 -23.50
N TYR A 4 -15.75 -23.89 -23.31
CA TYR A 4 -15.01 -23.63 -22.07
C TYR A 4 -14.43 -22.22 -21.99
N ASN A 5 -14.45 -21.64 -20.79
CA ASN A 5 -13.98 -20.27 -20.55
C ASN A 5 -12.49 -20.05 -20.89
N THR A 6 -11.67 -21.10 -20.88
CA THR A 6 -10.23 -21.09 -21.18
C THR A 6 -9.90 -20.99 -22.66
N GLN A 7 -10.87 -21.29 -23.55
CA GLN A 7 -10.69 -21.22 -25.01
C GLN A 7 -11.18 -19.89 -25.60
N ARG A 8 -11.88 -19.06 -24.81
CA ARG A 8 -12.43 -17.78 -25.28
C ARG A 8 -11.42 -16.64 -25.16
N LYS A 9 -11.68 -15.56 -25.91
CA LYS A 9 -10.90 -14.31 -25.82
C LYS A 9 -10.82 -13.83 -24.37
N LYS A 10 -9.65 -13.30 -24.00
CA LYS A 10 -9.43 -12.68 -22.69
C LYS A 10 -10.28 -11.41 -22.60
N LEU A 11 -11.00 -11.24 -21.50
CA LEU A 11 -11.74 -10.00 -21.23
C LEU A 11 -10.75 -8.90 -20.85
N ILE A 12 -10.93 -7.72 -21.45
CA ILE A 12 -10.15 -6.51 -21.13
C ILE A 12 -10.57 -5.99 -19.76
N LEU A 13 -11.89 -5.91 -19.54
CA LEU A 13 -12.52 -5.46 -18.29
C LEU A 13 -13.45 -6.57 -17.75
N PRO A 14 -12.97 -7.43 -16.83
CA PRO A 14 -13.76 -8.53 -16.26
C PRO A 14 -15.00 -8.07 -15.48
N GLU A 15 -15.04 -6.81 -15.04
CA GLU A 15 -16.05 -6.22 -14.17
C GLU A 15 -17.45 -6.22 -14.80
N TYR A 16 -17.53 -6.10 -16.12
CA TYR A 16 -18.78 -6.07 -16.89
C TYR A 16 -19.23 -7.46 -17.36
N GLY A 17 -18.36 -8.46 -17.24
CA GLY A 17 -18.61 -9.82 -17.69
C GLY A 17 -18.68 -9.99 -19.21
N ARG A 18 -19.05 -11.19 -19.65
CA ARG A 18 -18.99 -11.60 -21.06
C ARG A 18 -20.16 -11.09 -21.91
N CYS A 19 -21.33 -10.88 -21.31
CA CYS A 19 -22.51 -10.42 -22.05
C CYS A 19 -22.28 -9.05 -22.68
N ILE A 20 -21.68 -8.11 -21.91
CA ILE A 20 -21.37 -6.77 -22.42
C ILE A 20 -20.32 -6.84 -23.53
N GLN A 21 -19.28 -7.66 -23.37
CA GLN A 21 -18.29 -7.87 -24.43
C GLN A 21 -18.93 -8.40 -25.72
N GLN A 22 -19.87 -9.34 -25.63
CA GLN A 22 -20.60 -9.85 -26.80
C GLN A 22 -21.48 -8.78 -27.45
N MET A 23 -22.09 -7.88 -26.66
CA MET A 23 -22.86 -6.74 -27.20
C MET A 23 -21.94 -5.74 -27.92
N VAL A 24 -20.75 -5.49 -27.41
CA VAL A 24 -19.74 -4.65 -28.06
C VAL A 24 -19.25 -5.30 -29.36
N ASP A 25 -18.95 -6.60 -29.35
CA ASP A 25 -18.59 -7.35 -30.55
C ASP A 25 -19.70 -7.29 -31.61
N TYR A 26 -20.98 -7.37 -31.19
CA TYR A 26 -22.12 -7.20 -32.07
C TYR A 26 -22.22 -5.77 -32.62
N ALA A 27 -22.03 -4.75 -31.79
CA ALA A 27 -22.07 -3.35 -32.23
C ALA A 27 -21.05 -3.05 -33.34
N LYS A 28 -19.89 -3.74 -33.34
CA LYS A 28 -18.88 -3.64 -34.41
C LYS A 28 -19.36 -4.20 -35.75
N THR A 29 -20.30 -5.14 -35.76
CA THR A 29 -20.84 -5.74 -36.99
C THR A 29 -21.94 -4.90 -37.67
N ILE A 30 -22.48 -3.90 -36.96
CA ILE A 30 -23.55 -3.03 -37.48
C ILE A 30 -22.96 -2.04 -38.50
N GLY A 31 -23.51 -2.05 -39.71
CA GLY A 31 -23.07 -1.17 -40.81
C GLY A 31 -23.62 0.25 -40.72
N ASP A 32 -24.84 0.43 -40.20
CA ASP A 32 -25.45 1.75 -40.07
C ASP A 32 -24.94 2.50 -38.84
N ARG A 33 -24.59 3.78 -39.03
CA ARG A 33 -24.02 4.62 -37.97
C ARG A 33 -25.06 4.98 -36.90
N ALA A 34 -26.31 5.21 -37.28
CA ALA A 34 -27.36 5.59 -36.33
C ALA A 34 -27.74 4.40 -35.43
N GLU A 35 -27.91 3.21 -36.01
CA GLU A 35 -28.13 1.98 -35.26
C GLU A 35 -26.95 1.63 -34.34
N ARG A 36 -25.71 1.83 -34.81
CA ARG A 36 -24.51 1.62 -34.00
C ARG A 36 -24.46 2.55 -32.79
N GLN A 37 -24.78 3.83 -32.97
CA GLN A 37 -24.87 4.80 -31.87
C GLN A 37 -25.92 4.40 -30.84
N ASN A 38 -27.10 3.95 -31.29
CA ASN A 38 -28.17 3.53 -30.39
C ASN A 38 -27.77 2.27 -29.59
N CYS A 39 -27.08 1.33 -30.25
CA CYS A 39 -26.52 0.15 -29.60
C CYS A 39 -25.49 0.55 -28.52
N ALA A 40 -24.56 1.46 -28.85
CA ALA A 40 -23.57 1.98 -27.91
C ALA A 40 -24.22 2.65 -26.68
N ASN A 41 -25.23 3.50 -26.89
CA ASN A 41 -25.98 4.13 -25.79
C ASN A 41 -26.66 3.10 -24.88
N THR A 42 -27.22 2.04 -25.47
CA THR A 42 -27.86 0.95 -24.72
C THR A 42 -26.84 0.18 -23.88
N ILE A 43 -25.65 -0.08 -24.43
CA ILE A 43 -24.55 -0.73 -23.71
C ILE A 43 -24.08 0.13 -22.53
N ILE A 44 -23.92 1.45 -22.72
CA ILE A 44 -23.55 2.38 -21.65
C ILE A 44 -24.59 2.39 -20.53
N ALA A 45 -25.88 2.38 -20.86
CA ALA A 45 -26.95 2.31 -19.87
C ALA A 45 -26.91 1.00 -19.05
N LEU A 46 -26.60 -0.12 -19.70
CA LEU A 46 -26.43 -1.40 -19.01
C LEU A 46 -25.20 -1.39 -18.10
N MET A 47 -24.07 -0.84 -18.57
CA MET A 47 -22.86 -0.70 -17.78
C MET A 47 -23.06 0.23 -16.57
N ALA A 48 -23.83 1.31 -16.71
CA ALA A 48 -24.16 2.23 -15.62
C ALA A 48 -24.94 1.54 -14.48
N ASN A 49 -25.85 0.63 -14.82
CA ASN A 49 -26.60 -0.15 -13.82
C ASN A 49 -25.71 -1.10 -13.00
N MET A 50 -24.55 -1.50 -13.54
CA MET A 50 -23.61 -2.40 -12.85
C MET A 50 -22.64 -1.66 -11.92
N GLN A 51 -22.50 -0.33 -12.07
CA GLN A 51 -21.58 0.45 -11.25
C GLN A 51 -22.25 0.99 -9.99
N GLU A 52 -21.47 1.14 -8.91
CA GLU A 52 -21.97 1.68 -7.64
C GLU A 52 -22.28 3.18 -7.77
N GLN A 53 -23.48 3.58 -7.32
CA GLN A 53 -24.00 4.95 -7.47
C GLN A 53 -23.32 6.02 -6.61
N ARG A 54 -22.21 5.71 -5.95
CA ARG A 54 -21.46 6.69 -5.13
C ARG A 54 -20.49 7.56 -5.93
N THR A 55 -20.39 7.35 -7.24
CA THR A 55 -19.51 8.12 -8.12
C THR A 55 -20.21 9.38 -8.63
N ASP A 56 -19.45 10.46 -8.80
CA ASP A 56 -19.93 11.67 -9.47
C ASP A 56 -20.47 11.34 -10.89
N PRO A 57 -21.63 11.88 -11.30
CA PRO A 57 -22.29 11.47 -12.55
C PRO A 57 -21.47 11.79 -13.81
N ASP A 58 -20.71 12.89 -13.82
CA ASP A 58 -19.91 13.28 -14.99
C ASP A 58 -18.66 12.40 -15.10
N GLU A 59 -18.01 12.11 -13.98
CA GLU A 59 -16.85 11.21 -13.93
C GLU A 59 -17.25 9.78 -14.32
N LEU A 60 -18.42 9.32 -13.88
CA LEU A 60 -18.98 8.03 -14.25
C LEU A 60 -19.21 7.92 -15.76
N ARG A 61 -19.84 8.93 -16.36
CA ARG A 61 -20.08 8.98 -17.80
C ARG A 61 -18.76 8.87 -18.58
N ASN A 62 -17.75 9.66 -18.20
CA ASN A 62 -16.45 9.65 -18.86
C ASN A 62 -15.77 8.28 -18.76
N LYS A 63 -15.80 7.65 -17.58
CA LYS A 63 -15.27 6.29 -17.37
C LYS A 63 -15.97 5.24 -18.23
N LEU A 64 -17.30 5.29 -18.32
CA LEU A 64 -18.09 4.34 -19.11
C LEU A 64 -17.77 4.41 -20.60
N TRP A 65 -17.67 5.62 -21.17
CA TRP A 65 -17.27 5.79 -22.57
C TRP A 65 -15.84 5.33 -22.84
N ASN A 66 -14.92 5.60 -21.92
CA ASN A 66 -13.55 5.09 -22.01
C ASN A 66 -13.52 3.55 -21.95
N HIS A 67 -14.31 2.92 -21.08
CA HIS A 67 -14.42 1.47 -21.01
C HIS A 67 -15.02 0.86 -22.28
N LEU A 68 -16.04 1.49 -22.87
CA LEU A 68 -16.62 1.06 -24.14
C LEU A 68 -15.59 1.12 -25.27
N ALA A 69 -14.87 2.24 -25.39
CA ALA A 69 -13.84 2.42 -26.40
C ALA A 69 -12.70 1.39 -26.23
N ALA A 70 -12.26 1.14 -24.99
CA ALA A 70 -11.26 0.13 -24.68
C ALA A 70 -11.75 -1.30 -25.01
N MET A 71 -13.01 -1.64 -24.72
CA MET A 71 -13.58 -2.95 -25.06
C MET A 71 -13.73 -3.18 -26.57
N ALA A 72 -13.90 -2.11 -27.34
CA ALA A 72 -14.03 -2.15 -28.80
C ALA A 72 -12.68 -2.08 -29.54
N ASP A 73 -11.55 -2.04 -28.81
CA ASP A 73 -10.21 -1.77 -29.34
C ASP A 73 -10.13 -0.44 -30.13
N TYR A 74 -10.93 0.57 -29.77
CA TYR A 74 -11.03 1.87 -30.44
C TYR A 74 -11.47 1.82 -31.93
N GLU A 75 -11.99 0.69 -32.39
CA GLU A 75 -12.43 0.51 -33.79
C GLU A 75 -13.88 0.96 -34.04
N LEU A 76 -14.60 1.40 -33.01
CA LEU A 76 -16.01 1.76 -33.11
C LEU A 76 -16.16 3.20 -33.61
N ASP A 77 -16.64 3.34 -34.85
CA ASP A 77 -16.97 4.65 -35.44
C ASP A 77 -18.32 5.15 -34.93
N ILE A 78 -18.28 5.89 -33.80
CA ILE A 78 -19.41 6.53 -33.13
C ILE A 78 -19.05 7.94 -32.68
N ASP A 79 -20.08 8.77 -32.44
CA ASP A 79 -19.88 10.10 -31.88
C ASP A 79 -19.73 9.99 -30.36
N TYR A 80 -18.49 10.10 -29.91
CA TYR A 80 -18.16 10.09 -28.49
C TYR A 80 -18.41 11.47 -27.88
N PRO A 81 -19.23 11.58 -26.81
CA PRO A 81 -19.49 12.85 -26.14
C PRO A 81 -18.34 13.31 -25.22
N VAL A 82 -17.26 12.53 -25.13
CA VAL A 82 -16.13 12.71 -24.21
C VAL A 82 -14.83 12.43 -24.95
N GLU A 83 -13.76 13.16 -24.60
CA GLU A 83 -12.41 12.87 -25.08
C GLU A 83 -11.95 11.48 -24.60
N ILE A 84 -11.69 10.59 -25.54
CA ILE A 84 -11.26 9.23 -25.25
C ILE A 84 -9.76 9.22 -25.01
N VAL A 85 -9.34 8.65 -23.87
CA VAL A 85 -7.92 8.41 -23.60
C VAL A 85 -7.51 7.08 -24.21
N HIS A 86 -6.50 7.09 -25.09
CA HIS A 86 -5.98 5.87 -25.70
C HIS A 86 -5.16 5.06 -24.67
N HIS A 87 -5.40 3.75 -24.61
CA HIS A 87 -4.78 2.85 -23.63
C HIS A 87 -3.24 2.85 -23.72
N GLU A 88 -2.64 3.22 -24.85
CA GLU A 88 -1.18 3.32 -24.97
C GLU A 88 -0.58 4.32 -23.98
N GLU A 89 -1.27 5.41 -23.68
CA GLU A 89 -0.81 6.42 -22.71
C GLU A 89 -0.89 5.92 -21.26
N ALA A 90 -1.81 4.99 -20.97
CA ALA A 90 -2.01 4.40 -19.65
C ALA A 90 -1.06 3.23 -19.33
N LYS A 91 -0.26 2.76 -20.30
CA LYS A 91 0.72 1.68 -20.14
C LYS A 91 2.06 2.15 -19.59
N ASP A 92 2.13 3.34 -19.01
CA ASP A 92 3.30 3.74 -18.22
C ASP A 92 3.37 2.86 -16.96
N LYS A 93 3.98 1.69 -17.13
CA LYS A 93 4.08 0.64 -16.14
C LYS A 93 4.97 1.18 -15.04
N ARG A 94 4.34 1.73 -14.00
CA ARG A 94 5.01 2.24 -12.79
C ARG A 94 6.21 1.37 -12.44
N GLU A 95 7.36 1.99 -12.29
CA GLU A 95 8.58 1.28 -11.93
C GLU A 95 8.35 0.46 -10.66
N ARG A 96 8.79 -0.81 -10.70
CA ARG A 96 8.69 -1.68 -9.53
C ARG A 96 9.66 -1.15 -8.48
N LEU A 97 9.15 -0.68 -7.35
CA LEU A 97 9.98 -0.34 -6.21
C LEU A 97 10.72 -1.59 -5.75
N PRO A 98 12.06 -1.57 -5.65
CA PRO A 98 12.81 -2.70 -5.11
C PRO A 98 12.46 -2.89 -3.64
N TYR A 99 12.37 -4.15 -3.20
CA TYR A 99 12.19 -4.44 -1.78
C TYR A 99 13.47 -4.09 -1.02
N PRO A 100 13.41 -3.33 0.09
CA PRO A 100 14.59 -2.98 0.85
C PRO A 100 15.21 -4.24 1.49
N GLN A 101 16.42 -4.60 1.04
CA GLN A 101 17.19 -5.70 1.62
C GLN A 101 18.19 -5.16 2.63
N HIS A 102 17.75 -4.95 3.88
CA HIS A 102 18.64 -4.59 4.98
C HIS A 102 19.07 -5.83 5.74
N LYS A 103 20.38 -6.04 5.91
CA LYS A 103 20.92 -7.04 6.83
C LYS A 103 20.88 -6.47 8.24
N ILE A 104 20.07 -7.06 9.11
CA ILE A 104 19.93 -6.66 10.52
C ILE A 104 20.74 -7.64 11.37
N GLU A 105 21.68 -7.14 12.16
CA GLU A 105 22.49 -7.99 13.04
C GLU A 105 21.67 -8.45 14.24
N LYS A 106 21.00 -7.51 14.92
CA LYS A 106 20.14 -7.76 16.07
C LYS A 106 18.67 -7.66 15.72
N ARG A 107 18.08 -8.81 15.40
CA ARG A 107 16.68 -8.93 14.94
C ARG A 107 15.64 -8.39 15.93
N HIS A 108 15.94 -8.41 17.23
CA HIS A 108 15.03 -7.94 18.29
C HIS A 108 14.97 -6.40 18.42
N TYR A 109 15.94 -5.66 17.85
CA TYR A 109 15.90 -4.19 17.80
C TYR A 109 15.38 -3.65 16.47
N GLY A 110 15.65 -4.37 15.38
CA GLY A 110 15.23 -3.99 14.03
C GLY A 110 16.15 -2.97 13.36
N TYR A 111 15.96 -2.77 12.06
CA TYR A 111 16.83 -1.94 11.22
C TYR A 111 16.89 -0.47 11.65
N ILE A 112 15.74 0.09 12.04
CA ILE A 112 15.65 1.52 12.38
C ILE A 112 16.51 1.82 13.61
N VAL A 113 16.43 1.00 14.66
CA VAL A 113 17.22 1.18 15.88
C VAL A 113 18.71 1.02 15.58
N GLU A 114 19.09 0.03 14.77
CA GLU A 114 20.48 -0.15 14.33
C GLU A 114 21.00 1.07 13.55
N SER A 115 20.17 1.65 12.68
CA SER A 115 20.52 2.87 11.94
C SER A 115 20.66 4.10 12.84
N LEU A 116 19.87 4.19 13.92
CA LEU A 116 19.99 5.26 14.91
C LEU A 116 21.28 5.12 15.70
N ILE A 117 21.64 3.90 16.12
CA ILE A 117 22.90 3.65 16.84
C ILE A 117 24.10 4.02 15.96
N ARG A 118 24.07 3.69 14.66
CA ARG A 118 25.13 4.12 13.74
C ARG A 118 25.25 5.64 13.69
N LYS A 119 24.13 6.35 13.58
CA LYS A 119 24.13 7.83 13.59
C LYS A 119 24.66 8.40 14.90
N LEU A 120 24.37 7.79 16.06
CA LEU A 120 24.93 8.24 17.34
C LEU A 120 26.47 8.24 17.33
N SER A 121 27.09 7.32 16.60
CA SER A 121 28.56 7.25 16.48
C SER A 121 29.18 8.34 15.60
N GLU A 122 28.36 9.02 14.79
CA GLU A 122 28.75 10.11 13.87
C GLU A 122 28.59 11.50 14.50
N ILE A 123 27.91 11.63 15.65
CA ILE A 123 27.69 12.90 16.36
C ILE A 123 28.96 13.29 17.13
N GLU A 124 29.47 14.49 16.85
CA GLU A 124 30.68 15.04 17.47
C GLU A 124 30.42 15.64 18.86
N ASP A 125 29.26 16.28 19.05
CA ASP A 125 28.85 16.87 20.32
C ASP A 125 28.55 15.78 21.36
N GLU A 126 29.17 15.89 22.53
CA GLU A 126 29.08 14.88 23.58
C GLU A 126 27.76 14.98 24.37
N ASP A 127 27.28 16.19 24.64
CA ASP A 127 26.04 16.41 25.40
C ASP A 127 24.83 15.95 24.58
N GLU A 128 24.78 16.31 23.29
CA GLU A 128 23.73 15.89 22.37
C GLU A 128 23.75 14.37 22.16
N ARG A 129 24.95 13.78 22.06
CA ARG A 129 25.11 12.34 21.89
C ARG A 129 24.59 11.55 23.09
N VAL A 130 24.84 12.01 24.32
CA VAL A 130 24.34 11.37 25.54
C VAL A 130 22.81 11.44 25.63
N GLU A 131 22.21 12.61 25.35
CA GLU A 131 20.75 12.76 25.38
C GLU A 131 20.06 11.85 24.35
N LEU A 132 20.54 11.84 23.12
CA LEU A 132 20.00 11.00 22.05
C LEU A 132 20.23 9.52 22.33
N ALA A 133 21.38 9.15 22.92
CA ALA A 133 21.64 7.79 23.34
C ALA A 133 20.62 7.30 24.39
N GLY A 134 20.22 8.16 25.34
CA GLY A 134 19.16 7.84 26.29
C GLY A 134 17.81 7.57 25.61
N LEU A 135 17.46 8.36 24.59
CA LEU A 135 16.24 8.12 23.78
C LEU A 135 16.32 6.81 22.99
N VAL A 136 17.47 6.48 22.42
CA VAL A 136 17.69 5.23 21.70
C VAL A 136 17.66 4.03 22.64
N ALA A 137 18.26 4.13 23.83
CA ALA A 137 18.21 3.09 24.86
C ALA A 137 16.76 2.78 25.29
N ASN A 138 15.95 3.83 25.49
CA ASN A 138 14.53 3.68 25.77
C ASN A 138 13.78 3.01 24.61
N GLN A 139 14.11 3.36 23.36
CA GLN A 139 13.53 2.71 22.20
C GLN A 139 13.97 1.24 22.08
N MET A 140 15.21 0.90 22.41
CA MET A 140 15.71 -0.49 22.49
C MET A 140 14.92 -1.29 23.52
N LYS A 141 14.65 -0.73 24.71
CA LYS A 141 13.82 -1.35 25.75
C LYS A 141 12.41 -1.65 25.26
N ARG A 142 11.78 -0.72 24.54
CA ARG A 142 10.47 -0.90 23.91
C ARG A 142 10.48 -1.98 22.83
N SER A 143 11.48 -1.98 21.96
CA SER A 143 11.64 -3.01 20.91
C SER A 143 11.81 -4.40 21.54
N LEU A 144 12.63 -4.53 22.59
CA LEU A 144 12.82 -5.78 23.30
C LEU A 144 11.52 -6.26 23.98
N ALA A 145 10.81 -5.37 24.67
CA ALA A 145 9.51 -5.68 25.28
C ALA A 145 8.44 -6.13 24.26
N SER A 146 8.50 -5.58 23.04
CA SER A 146 7.64 -5.99 21.93
C SER A 146 7.99 -7.39 21.38
N TRP A 147 9.27 -7.75 21.42
CA TRP A 147 9.78 -9.01 20.89
C TRP A 147 9.62 -10.15 21.90
N ASN A 148 10.07 -9.94 23.14
CA ASN A 148 9.88 -10.86 24.26
C ASN A 148 9.83 -10.12 25.59
N ARG A 149 8.71 -10.25 26.31
CA ARG A 149 8.49 -9.56 27.59
C ARG A 149 9.30 -10.13 28.75
N ASP A 150 9.59 -11.43 28.73
CA ASP A 150 10.30 -12.10 29.82
C ASP A 150 11.83 -11.94 29.71
N ALA A 151 12.31 -11.36 28.61
CA ALA A 151 13.72 -11.14 28.34
C ALA A 151 14.14 -9.67 28.52
N LEU A 152 13.34 -8.87 29.23
CA LEU A 152 13.63 -7.47 29.50
C LEU A 152 14.75 -7.38 30.54
N ASP A 153 15.94 -6.96 30.07
CA ASP A 153 17.15 -6.87 30.88
C ASP A 153 17.87 -5.56 30.52
N ASP A 154 17.77 -4.60 31.43
CA ASP A 154 18.27 -3.24 31.24
C ASP A 154 19.81 -3.21 31.15
N ASP A 155 20.49 -4.09 31.89
CA ASP A 155 21.95 -4.21 31.86
C ASP A 155 22.47 -4.68 30.51
N LYS A 156 21.74 -5.59 29.86
CA LYS A 156 22.04 -6.08 28.51
C LYS A 156 21.82 -5.02 27.45
N ILE A 157 20.78 -4.19 27.59
CA ILE A 157 20.52 -3.10 26.64
C ILE A 157 21.67 -2.08 26.68
N LEU A 158 22.13 -1.73 27.88
CA LEU A 158 23.27 -0.81 28.05
C LEU A 158 24.57 -1.40 27.49
N GLU A 159 24.86 -2.68 27.76
CA GLU A 159 26.02 -3.38 27.19
C GLU A 159 25.95 -3.42 25.67
N ASP A 160 24.76 -3.67 25.12
CA ASP A 160 24.53 -3.76 23.69
C ASP A 160 24.66 -2.42 22.98
N LEU A 161 24.26 -1.32 23.63
CA LEU A 161 24.45 0.03 23.14
C LEU A 161 25.93 0.43 23.16
N ALA A 162 26.64 0.15 24.26
CA ALA A 162 28.07 0.41 24.38
C ALA A 162 28.86 -0.39 23.33
N ARG A 163 28.52 -1.67 23.13
CA ARG A 163 29.13 -2.52 22.09
C ARG A 163 28.86 -2.00 20.69
N ALA A 164 27.64 -1.56 20.39
CA ALA A 164 27.25 -1.12 19.06
C ALA A 164 27.75 0.30 18.71
N THR A 165 28.21 1.07 19.71
CA THR A 165 28.82 2.40 19.54
C THR A 165 30.36 2.36 19.68
N ASP A 166 30.98 1.17 19.70
CA ASP A 166 32.41 0.97 19.96
C ASP A 166 32.91 1.65 21.26
N GLY A 167 32.05 1.75 22.27
CA GLY A 167 32.36 2.37 23.57
C GLY A 167 32.35 3.90 23.55
N LYS A 168 31.90 4.56 22.48
CA LYS A 168 31.78 6.03 22.41
C LYS A 168 30.69 6.61 23.32
N VAL A 169 29.74 5.78 23.73
CA VAL A 169 28.65 6.17 24.64
C VAL A 169 28.56 5.13 25.74
N ASP A 170 28.82 5.55 26.98
CA ASP A 170 28.64 4.71 28.17
C ASP A 170 27.62 5.33 29.12
N LEU A 171 26.35 4.98 28.91
CA LEU A 171 25.25 5.43 29.76
C LEU A 171 25.26 4.78 31.16
N LYS A 172 26.09 3.75 31.42
CA LYS A 172 26.25 3.17 32.77
C LYS A 172 26.99 4.12 33.70
N ALA A 173 27.91 4.92 33.16
CA ALA A 173 28.64 5.92 33.94
C ALA A 173 27.76 7.10 34.38
N ASP A 174 26.68 7.37 33.62
CA ASP A 174 25.81 8.54 33.80
C ASP A 174 24.57 8.29 34.67
N ASN A 175 24.45 7.12 35.33
CA ASN A 175 23.28 6.72 36.13
C ASN A 175 21.95 6.90 35.38
N PHE A 176 21.89 6.48 34.11
CA PHE A 176 20.70 6.63 33.29
C PHE A 176 19.56 5.69 33.77
N ASP A 177 18.43 6.28 34.13
CA ASP A 177 17.21 5.55 34.48
C ASP A 177 16.34 5.28 33.24
N PHE A 178 16.07 4.00 32.98
CA PHE A 178 15.14 3.61 31.93
C PHE A 178 13.70 4.02 32.26
N ILE A 179 12.92 4.21 31.20
CA ILE A 179 11.47 4.36 31.32
C ILE A 179 10.86 3.18 32.10
N PRO A 180 9.93 3.44 33.04
CA PRO A 180 9.31 2.41 33.87
C PRO A 180 8.46 1.46 33.03
N ASP A 181 8.52 0.16 33.35
CA ASP A 181 7.91 -0.92 32.56
C ASP A 181 6.41 -0.75 32.33
N ASN A 182 5.70 -0.15 33.29
CA ASN A 182 4.27 0.18 33.19
C ASN A 182 3.93 1.11 32.02
N SER A 183 4.88 1.91 31.55
CA SER A 183 4.67 2.86 30.45
C SER A 183 5.13 2.31 29.09
N LEU A 184 5.80 1.16 29.05
CA LEU A 184 6.18 0.47 27.81
C LEU A 184 4.96 -0.12 27.08
N PHE A 185 3.94 -0.48 27.85
CA PHE A 185 2.70 -1.07 27.35
C PHE A 185 1.59 -0.04 27.38
N GLY A 186 1.19 0.47 26.21
CA GLY A 186 -0.04 1.26 26.10
C GLY A 186 -1.23 0.47 26.65
N ASN A 187 -2.20 1.13 27.29
CA ASN A 187 -3.37 0.52 27.95
C ASN A 187 -4.20 -0.41 27.03
N VAL A 188 -3.74 -1.63 26.75
CA VAL A 188 -4.46 -2.65 25.96
C VAL A 188 -5.74 -3.09 26.67
N GLN A 189 -5.83 -2.91 27.99
CA GLN A 189 -6.99 -3.30 28.79
C GLN A 189 -8.24 -2.43 28.57
N GLN A 190 -8.12 -1.19 28.08
CA GLN A 190 -9.29 -0.34 27.82
C GLN A 190 -9.97 -0.65 26.48
N ALA A 191 -9.24 -1.15 25.49
CA ALA A 191 -9.81 -1.48 24.17
C ALA A 191 -10.71 -2.73 24.18
N LYS A 192 -10.47 -3.69 25.09
CA LYS A 192 -11.31 -4.90 25.22
C LYS A 192 -12.64 -4.66 25.94
N LYS A 193 -12.75 -3.62 26.79
CA LYS A 193 -14.01 -3.29 27.49
C LYS A 193 -15.02 -2.52 26.64
N LYS A 194 -14.59 -1.82 25.57
CA LYS A 194 -15.51 -1.11 24.65
C LYS A 194 -16.17 -1.98 23.58
N LYS A 195 -15.72 -3.23 23.37
CA LYS A 195 -16.35 -4.18 22.42
C LYS A 195 -17.40 -5.12 23.05
N ARG A 196 -17.77 -4.90 24.31
CA ARG A 196 -18.72 -5.75 25.07
C ARG A 196 -19.91 -4.97 25.68
N LYS A 197 -20.24 -3.81 25.13
CA LYS A 197 -21.47 -3.09 25.43
C LYS A 197 -22.24 -2.85 24.14
#